data_AF-A0A161UKN4-F1
#
_entry.id   AF-A0A161UKN4-F1
#
_cell.length_a   1.000
_cell.length_b   1.000
_cell.length_c   1.000
_cell.angle_alpha   90.00
_cell.angle_beta   90.00
_cell.angle_gamma   90.00
#
_symmetry.space_group_name_H-M   'P 1'
#
loop_
_entity.id
_entity.type
_entity.pdbx_description
1 polymer ?
#
loop_
_entity_poly.entity_id
_entity_poly.type
_entity_poly.pdbx_seq_one_letter_code
_entity_poly.pdbx_strand_id
1 'polypeptide(L)'
;MTTTTPTHSHIADGEGAEDFTTSDGLRTLLHRLHAAGAGSWSHDPVAAELMAHTAAKYEPLARKHGLDPWEAASAAFKVMITRAAREARDPWAVITHAVRITCIFEERAQGLLCSVHQARRPHVSAFHDPERFSDRENALTDYHPAFHITDTHNHDDGADAETDAAGSGSDGGGRGSDRACMSAGSAAEDAIALFTLLGWDPATARAGVEHVCGALTKTGTRQAAYEALRRDKHARALLDIPRSSWTALLRVLLGNPHPAYAATTAGRGVLLRLLIGETLPVLLRDDDLILTISLAAPGTHEDRDDSGGDRS
;
A
#
# COMPACT_ATOMS: atom_id res chain seq x y z
N MET A 1 -49.82 -52.97 3.79
CA MET A 1 -49.16 -52.68 5.08
C MET A 1 -48.69 -51.23 5.02
N THR A 2 -49.47 -50.33 5.60
CA THR A 2 -49.20 -48.90 5.68
C THR A 2 -48.43 -48.62 6.97
N THR A 3 -47.18 -48.21 6.85
CA THR A 3 -46.33 -47.88 8.00
C THR A 3 -46.49 -46.39 8.31
N THR A 4 -47.23 -46.10 9.37
CA THR A 4 -47.41 -44.75 9.92
C THR A 4 -46.14 -44.35 10.68
N THR A 5 -45.44 -43.32 10.20
CA THR A 5 -44.33 -42.67 10.91
C THR A 5 -44.92 -41.75 11.99
N PRO A 6 -44.47 -41.83 13.26
CA PRO A 6 -44.97 -40.95 14.31
C PRO A 6 -44.29 -39.58 14.23
N THR A 7 -45.11 -38.54 14.19
CA THR A 7 -44.72 -37.15 14.45
C THR A 7 -44.24 -37.05 15.91
N HIS A 8 -42.93 -36.90 16.12
CA HIS A 8 -42.38 -36.59 17.43
C HIS A 8 -42.62 -35.09 17.71
N SER A 9 -43.73 -34.78 18.36
CA SER A 9 -43.97 -33.50 19.00
C SER A 9 -43.03 -33.39 20.20
N HIS A 10 -41.93 -32.65 20.07
CA HIS A 10 -41.04 -32.34 21.17
C HIS A 10 -41.63 -31.17 21.97
N ILE A 11 -42.56 -31.46 22.88
CA ILE A 11 -42.87 -30.57 23.99
C ILE A 11 -41.84 -30.88 25.06
N ALA A 12 -40.87 -29.98 25.23
CA ALA A 12 -39.98 -29.96 26.37
C ALA A 12 -40.32 -28.73 27.21
N ASP A 13 -41.15 -28.94 28.24
CA ASP A 13 -41.20 -28.04 29.39
C ASP A 13 -39.86 -28.15 30.14
N GLY A 14 -39.09 -27.07 30.10
CA GLY A 14 -37.91 -26.85 30.92
C GLY A 14 -37.91 -25.39 31.37
N GLU A 15 -37.86 -25.16 32.68
CA GLU A 15 -37.79 -23.85 33.32
C GLU A 15 -36.77 -22.93 32.62
N GLY A 16 -37.27 -21.84 32.04
CA GLY A 16 -36.45 -20.72 31.56
C GLY A 16 -35.55 -21.03 30.36
N ALA A 17 -36.09 -21.56 29.26
CA ALA A 17 -35.39 -21.49 27.98
C ALA A 17 -35.08 -20.01 27.67
N GLU A 18 -33.81 -19.62 27.83
CA GLU A 18 -33.34 -18.26 27.55
C GLU A 18 -33.66 -17.94 26.08
N ASP A 19 -34.73 -17.16 25.86
CA ASP A 19 -35.17 -16.82 24.51
C ASP A 19 -34.21 -15.79 23.88
N PHE A 20 -33.11 -16.32 23.33
CA PHE A 20 -32.07 -15.55 22.65
C PHE A 20 -32.55 -14.87 21.37
N THR A 21 -33.77 -15.15 20.89
CA THR A 21 -34.36 -14.43 19.76
C THR A 21 -34.71 -12.99 20.14
N THR A 22 -34.99 -12.74 21.43
CA THR A 22 -35.23 -11.41 21.98
C THR A 22 -33.91 -10.73 22.41
N SER A 23 -33.91 -9.40 22.43
CA SER A 23 -32.74 -8.61 22.84
C SER A 23 -32.38 -8.82 24.31
N ASP A 24 -33.36 -8.97 25.21
CA ASP A 24 -33.14 -9.21 26.63
C ASP A 24 -32.65 -10.64 26.93
N GLY A 25 -33.23 -11.64 26.24
CA GLY A 25 -32.77 -13.02 26.36
C GLY A 25 -31.34 -13.21 25.82
N LEU A 26 -31.04 -12.60 24.66
CA LEU A 26 -29.68 -12.63 24.12
C LEU A 26 -28.67 -11.99 25.08
N ARG A 27 -29.01 -10.83 25.66
CA ARG A 27 -28.13 -10.16 26.63
C ARG A 27 -27.86 -11.02 27.85
N THR A 28 -28.89 -11.68 28.38
CA THR A 28 -28.77 -12.61 29.52
C THR A 28 -27.84 -13.77 29.19
N LEU A 29 -28.03 -14.41 28.02
CA LEU A 29 -27.18 -15.49 27.52
C LEU A 29 -25.71 -15.03 27.35
N LEU A 30 -25.47 -13.86 26.76
CA LEU A 30 -24.10 -13.33 26.59
C LEU A 30 -23.41 -13.04 27.94
N HIS A 31 -24.16 -12.55 28.94
CA HIS A 31 -23.63 -12.38 30.29
C HIS A 31 -23.30 -13.72 30.95
N ARG A 32 -24.17 -14.73 30.82
CA ARG A 32 -23.94 -16.09 31.35
C ARG A 32 -22.71 -16.72 30.72
N LEU A 33 -22.62 -16.71 29.39
CA LEU A 33 -21.50 -17.27 28.64
C LEU A 33 -20.18 -16.58 29.00
N HIS A 34 -20.20 -15.26 29.22
CA HIS A 34 -19.02 -14.53 29.66
C HIS A 34 -18.60 -14.87 31.09
N ALA A 35 -19.56 -14.99 32.01
CA ALA A 35 -19.30 -15.35 33.41
C ALA A 35 -18.79 -16.79 33.58
N ALA A 36 -19.25 -17.72 32.72
CA ALA A 36 -18.81 -19.11 32.69
C ALA A 36 -17.34 -19.30 32.26
N GLY A 37 -16.71 -18.26 31.69
CA GLY A 37 -15.28 -18.26 31.40
C GLY A 37 -14.89 -18.92 30.07
N ALA A 38 -13.61 -19.28 29.94
CA ALA A 38 -13.04 -19.78 28.69
C ALA A 38 -13.61 -21.16 28.31
N GLY A 39 -14.04 -21.32 27.06
CA GLY A 39 -14.58 -22.58 26.54
C GLY A 39 -16.08 -22.80 26.76
N SER A 40 -16.79 -21.86 27.40
CA SER A 40 -18.25 -21.92 27.60
C SER A 40 -19.00 -22.07 26.27
N TRP A 41 -18.63 -21.26 25.28
CA TRP A 41 -19.20 -21.28 23.93
C TRP A 41 -19.08 -22.62 23.19
N SER A 42 -18.07 -23.44 23.51
CA SER A 42 -17.83 -24.72 22.83
C SER A 42 -18.66 -25.86 23.42
N HIS A 43 -19.03 -25.78 24.69
CA HIS A 43 -19.71 -26.86 25.42
C HIS A 43 -21.18 -26.54 25.72
N ASP A 44 -21.60 -25.29 25.56
CA ASP A 44 -22.97 -24.85 25.82
C ASP A 44 -23.89 -25.16 24.63
N PRO A 45 -24.93 -26.00 24.80
CA PRO A 45 -25.84 -26.34 23.71
C PRO A 45 -26.65 -25.12 23.22
N VAL A 46 -26.96 -24.17 24.10
CA VAL A 46 -27.70 -22.94 23.74
C VAL A 46 -26.82 -22.02 22.90
N ALA A 47 -25.50 -22.01 23.14
CA ALA A 47 -24.56 -21.29 22.27
C ALA A 47 -24.50 -21.90 20.86
N ALA A 48 -24.56 -23.22 20.74
CA ALA A 48 -24.63 -23.89 19.45
C ALA A 48 -25.94 -23.57 18.70
N GLU A 49 -27.07 -23.58 19.39
CA GLU A 49 -28.38 -23.17 18.83
C GLU A 49 -28.39 -21.70 18.42
N LEU A 50 -27.80 -20.81 19.22
CA LEU A 50 -27.62 -19.40 18.88
C LEU A 50 -26.82 -19.26 17.58
N MET A 51 -25.70 -19.99 17.42
CA MET A 51 -24.90 -19.93 16.21
C MET A 51 -25.67 -20.41 14.98
N ALA A 52 -26.41 -21.53 15.09
CA ALA A 52 -27.28 -22.00 14.00
C ALA A 52 -28.37 -20.98 13.64
N HIS A 53 -29.00 -20.36 14.64
CA HIS A 53 -29.96 -19.29 14.44
C HIS A 53 -29.33 -18.07 13.75
N THR A 54 -28.11 -17.66 14.13
CA THR A 54 -27.43 -16.52 13.48
C THR A 54 -27.10 -16.79 12.02
N ALA A 55 -26.69 -18.01 11.67
CA ALA A 55 -26.44 -18.40 10.28
C ALA A 55 -27.72 -18.28 9.45
N ALA A 56 -28.84 -18.83 9.93
CA ALA A 56 -30.13 -18.71 9.26
C ALA A 56 -30.63 -17.25 9.17
N LYS A 57 -30.46 -16.47 10.25
CA LYS A 57 -30.91 -15.08 10.32
C LYS A 57 -30.17 -14.16 9.35
N TYR A 58 -28.87 -14.38 9.16
CA TYR A 58 -28.04 -13.55 8.28
C TYR A 58 -27.81 -14.16 6.90
N GLU A 59 -28.35 -15.33 6.60
CA GLU A 59 -28.25 -15.97 5.28
C GLU A 59 -28.65 -15.04 4.10
N PRO A 60 -29.79 -14.30 4.13
CA PRO A 60 -30.14 -13.41 3.03
C PRO A 60 -29.12 -12.28 2.83
N LEU A 61 -28.51 -11.81 3.92
CA LEU A 61 -27.49 -10.76 3.90
C LEU A 61 -26.15 -11.31 3.38
N ALA A 62 -25.75 -12.52 3.80
CA ALA A 62 -24.57 -13.19 3.29
C ALA A 62 -24.67 -13.42 1.78
N ARG A 63 -25.82 -13.95 1.33
CA ARG A 63 -26.10 -14.19 -0.09
C ARG A 63 -26.05 -12.92 -0.93
N LYS A 64 -26.52 -11.79 -0.39
CA LYS A 64 -26.44 -10.48 -1.07
C LYS A 64 -24.99 -10.08 -1.40
N HIS A 65 -24.04 -10.47 -0.55
CA HIS A 65 -22.63 -10.16 -0.66
C HIS A 65 -21.79 -11.33 -1.21
N GLY A 66 -22.42 -12.41 -1.69
CA GLY A 66 -21.72 -13.59 -2.24
C GLY A 66 -21.02 -14.47 -1.19
N LEU A 67 -21.37 -14.36 0.09
CA LEU A 67 -20.71 -15.03 1.21
C LEU A 67 -21.49 -16.26 1.68
N ASP A 68 -20.79 -17.17 2.36
CA ASP A 68 -21.41 -18.30 3.04
C ASP A 68 -22.15 -17.83 4.32
N PRO A 69 -23.34 -18.38 4.66
CA PRO A 69 -24.05 -18.00 5.88
C PRO A 69 -23.24 -18.15 7.17
N TRP A 70 -22.30 -19.11 7.24
CA TRP A 70 -21.43 -19.30 8.39
C TRP A 70 -20.30 -18.27 8.49
N GLU A 71 -19.94 -17.59 7.39
CA GLU A 71 -19.03 -16.44 7.43
C GLU A 71 -19.71 -15.26 8.13
N ALA A 72 -20.98 -15.00 7.81
CA ALA A 72 -21.79 -13.98 8.50
C ALA A 72 -22.02 -14.34 9.97
N ALA A 73 -22.28 -15.62 10.28
CA ALA A 73 -22.39 -16.10 11.66
C ALA A 73 -21.08 -15.92 12.44
N SER A 74 -19.94 -16.22 11.83
CA SER A 74 -18.61 -16.02 12.43
C SER A 74 -18.33 -14.54 12.71
N ALA A 75 -18.77 -13.63 11.84
CA ALA A 75 -18.72 -12.19 12.10
C ALA A 75 -19.62 -11.77 13.27
N ALA A 76 -20.83 -12.34 13.38
CA ALA A 76 -21.73 -12.11 14.50
C ALA A 76 -21.11 -12.56 15.82
N PHE A 77 -20.52 -13.77 15.86
CA PHE A 77 -19.83 -14.31 17.03
C PHE A 77 -18.71 -13.39 17.53
N LYS A 78 -17.85 -12.88 16.62
CA LYS A 78 -16.78 -11.94 16.97
C LYS A 78 -17.30 -10.69 17.68
N VAL A 79 -18.54 -10.27 17.39
CA VAL A 79 -19.19 -9.12 18.05
C VAL A 79 -19.82 -9.53 19.37
N MET A 80 -20.49 -10.69 19.42
CA MET A 80 -21.14 -11.25 20.61
C MET A 80 -20.18 -11.44 21.79
N ILE A 81 -18.92 -11.81 21.53
CA ILE A 81 -17.90 -11.96 22.58
C ILE A 81 -17.39 -10.61 23.14
N THR A 82 -17.70 -9.50 22.49
CA THR A 82 -17.24 -8.17 22.94
C THR A 82 -18.12 -7.62 24.06
N ARG A 83 -17.52 -6.74 24.88
CA ARG A 83 -18.24 -5.96 25.88
C ARG A 83 -19.38 -5.12 25.27
N ALA A 84 -19.19 -4.62 24.05
CA ALA A 84 -20.16 -3.75 23.38
C ALA A 84 -21.48 -4.46 23.08
N ALA A 85 -21.45 -5.70 22.62
CA ALA A 85 -22.68 -6.48 22.40
C ALA A 85 -23.37 -6.83 23.73
N ARG A 86 -22.58 -7.18 24.75
CA ARG A 86 -23.11 -7.59 26.06
C ARG A 86 -23.78 -6.46 26.84
N GLU A 87 -23.22 -5.25 26.79
CA GLU A 87 -23.76 -4.08 27.53
C GLU A 87 -24.77 -3.26 26.71
N ALA A 88 -25.01 -3.61 25.45
CA ALA A 88 -25.97 -2.92 24.60
C ALA A 88 -27.40 -3.07 25.14
N ARG A 89 -28.20 -2.00 25.04
CA ARG A 89 -29.66 -2.08 25.27
C ARG A 89 -30.34 -3.02 24.27
N ASP A 90 -29.84 -3.03 23.04
CA ASP A 90 -30.26 -3.95 21.98
C ASP A 90 -29.04 -4.64 21.36
N PRO A 91 -28.62 -5.81 21.87
CA PRO A 91 -27.51 -6.56 21.29
C PRO A 91 -27.74 -6.94 19.83
N TRP A 92 -28.98 -7.25 19.43
CA TRP A 92 -29.29 -7.65 18.06
C TRP A 92 -29.06 -6.51 17.07
N ALA A 93 -29.37 -5.26 17.43
CA ALA A 93 -29.05 -4.11 16.59
C ALA A 93 -27.54 -3.93 16.38
N VAL A 94 -26.75 -4.04 17.45
CA VAL A 94 -25.27 -3.91 17.39
C VAL A 94 -24.68 -5.00 16.51
N ILE A 95 -25.10 -6.26 16.72
CA ILE A 95 -24.63 -7.41 15.95
C ILE A 95 -25.01 -7.27 14.49
N THR A 96 -26.27 -6.95 14.18
CA THR A 96 -26.75 -6.80 12.79
C THR A 96 -26.00 -5.70 12.06
N HIS A 97 -25.73 -4.56 12.73
CA HIS A 97 -24.97 -3.48 12.14
C HIS A 97 -23.53 -3.89 11.84
N ALA A 98 -22.86 -4.55 12.78
CA ALA A 98 -21.49 -5.01 12.61
C ALA A 98 -21.36 -6.14 11.57
N VAL A 99 -22.32 -7.06 11.50
CA VAL A 99 -22.39 -8.11 10.46
C VAL A 99 -22.56 -7.46 9.09
N ARG A 100 -23.49 -6.51 8.93
CA ARG A 100 -23.67 -5.75 7.67
C ARG A 100 -22.37 -5.11 7.21
N ILE A 101 -21.70 -4.37 8.09
CA ILE A 101 -20.42 -3.74 7.76
C ILE A 101 -19.39 -4.80 7.36
N THR A 102 -19.36 -5.93 8.06
CA THR A 102 -18.41 -7.00 7.76
C THR A 102 -18.66 -7.63 6.40
N CYS A 103 -19.91 -7.96 6.06
CA CYS A 103 -20.23 -8.50 4.73
C CYS A 103 -19.82 -7.55 3.60
N ILE A 104 -20.03 -6.24 3.76
CA ILE A 104 -19.57 -5.23 2.78
C ILE A 104 -18.05 -5.29 2.60
N PHE A 105 -17.30 -5.43 3.69
CA PHE A 105 -15.83 -5.46 3.62
C PHE A 105 -15.26 -6.82 3.21
N GLU A 106 -16.00 -7.91 3.39
CA GLU A 106 -15.64 -9.24 2.87
C GLU A 106 -15.78 -9.26 1.34
N GLU A 107 -16.93 -8.82 0.80
CA GLU A 107 -17.12 -8.66 -0.64
C GLU A 107 -16.03 -7.76 -1.25
N ARG A 108 -15.76 -6.63 -0.59
CA ARG A 108 -14.71 -5.72 -0.99
C ARG A 108 -13.31 -6.34 -0.93
N ALA A 109 -13.03 -7.13 0.10
CA ALA A 109 -11.73 -7.77 0.27
C ALA A 109 -11.50 -8.83 -0.82
N GLN A 110 -12.55 -9.58 -1.16
CA GLN A 110 -12.55 -10.53 -2.26
C GLN A 110 -12.37 -9.84 -3.62
N GLY A 111 -13.06 -8.71 -3.82
CA GLY A 111 -12.82 -7.78 -4.92
C GLY A 111 -11.34 -7.43 -4.95
N LEU A 112 -10.85 -6.65 -4.00
CA LEU A 112 -9.46 -6.15 -3.94
C LEU A 112 -8.35 -7.21 -3.75
N LEU A 113 -8.66 -8.51 -3.71
CA LEU A 113 -7.72 -9.61 -3.44
C LEU A 113 -6.84 -9.36 -2.21
N CYS A 114 -7.43 -8.82 -1.14
CA CYS A 114 -6.72 -8.46 0.08
C CYS A 114 -7.43 -8.98 1.32
N SER A 115 -6.85 -8.75 2.50
CA SER A 115 -7.52 -9.13 3.75
C SER A 115 -8.65 -8.15 4.10
N VAL A 116 -9.68 -8.64 4.81
CA VAL A 116 -10.81 -7.83 5.30
C VAL A 116 -10.37 -6.65 6.17
N HIS A 117 -9.34 -6.86 6.98
CA HIS A 117 -8.76 -5.80 7.81
C HIS A 117 -8.09 -4.70 6.97
N GLN A 118 -7.49 -5.07 5.84
CA GLN A 118 -6.90 -4.15 4.88
C GLN A 118 -7.98 -3.41 4.09
N ALA A 119 -9.03 -4.11 3.63
CA ALA A 119 -10.16 -3.52 2.90
C ALA A 119 -10.91 -2.42 3.70
N ARG A 120 -10.83 -2.47 5.05
CA ARG A 120 -11.39 -1.46 5.96
C ARG A 120 -10.60 -0.15 6.03
N ARG A 121 -9.40 -0.09 5.47
CA ARG A 121 -8.53 1.08 5.59
C ARG A 121 -8.93 2.17 4.59
N PRO A 122 -9.03 3.44 5.01
CA PRO A 122 -9.46 4.53 4.12
C PRO A 122 -8.62 4.66 2.84
N HIS A 123 -7.30 4.46 2.92
CA HIS A 123 -6.41 4.54 1.76
C HIS A 123 -6.57 3.37 0.77
N VAL A 124 -7.08 2.23 1.24
CA VAL A 124 -7.42 1.08 0.37
C VAL A 124 -8.75 1.34 -0.34
N SER A 125 -9.55 2.29 0.16
CA SER A 125 -10.88 2.55 -0.37
C SER A 125 -10.90 3.20 -1.75
N ALA A 126 -9.76 3.73 -2.21
CA ALA A 126 -9.64 4.38 -3.50
C ALA A 126 -9.38 3.40 -4.66
N PHE A 127 -9.07 2.14 -4.36
CA PHE A 127 -8.80 1.13 -5.39
C PHE A 127 -10.09 0.46 -5.87
N HIS A 128 -10.11 0.14 -7.16
CA HIS A 128 -11.16 -0.64 -7.81
C HIS A 128 -10.86 -2.13 -7.76
N ASP A 129 -11.87 -2.95 -8.01
CA ASP A 129 -11.72 -4.39 -8.09
C ASP A 129 -10.72 -4.75 -9.22
N PRO A 130 -9.85 -5.75 -8.99
CA PRO A 130 -8.90 -6.27 -9.95
C PRO A 130 -9.66 -7.02 -11.03
N GLU A 131 -9.69 -6.40 -12.21
CA GLU A 131 -10.19 -7.01 -13.42
C GLU A 131 -9.04 -7.69 -14.17
N ARG A 132 -9.36 -8.74 -14.92
CA ARG A 132 -8.40 -9.27 -15.87
C ARG A 132 -8.19 -8.24 -16.97
N PHE A 133 -6.94 -8.18 -17.40
CA PHE A 133 -6.50 -7.30 -18.45
C PHE A 133 -7.21 -7.52 -19.79
N SER A 134 -7.64 -8.75 -20.06
CA SER A 134 -8.41 -9.14 -21.24
C SER A 134 -9.87 -8.70 -21.23
N ASP A 135 -10.42 -8.41 -20.05
CA ASP A 135 -11.85 -8.21 -19.86
C ASP A 135 -12.24 -6.73 -20.05
N ARG A 136 -11.26 -5.86 -20.32
CA ARG A 136 -11.44 -4.43 -20.52
C ARG A 136 -11.57 -4.08 -22.00
N GLU A 137 -12.51 -3.20 -22.32
CA GLU A 137 -12.72 -2.73 -23.69
C GLU A 137 -11.65 -1.73 -24.17
N ASN A 138 -11.01 -0.98 -23.26
CA ASN A 138 -10.01 0.02 -23.65
C ASN A 138 -8.67 -0.62 -23.99
N ALA A 139 -7.97 -0.06 -24.97
CA ALA A 139 -6.64 -0.51 -25.35
C ALA A 139 -5.65 -0.32 -24.21
N LEU A 140 -4.66 -1.22 -24.12
CA LEU A 140 -3.64 -1.19 -23.06
C LEU A 140 -2.89 0.16 -23.02
N THR A 141 -2.66 0.76 -24.17
CA THR A 141 -2.00 2.07 -24.28
C THR A 141 -2.72 3.12 -23.46
N ASP A 142 -4.04 3.06 -23.34
CA ASP A 142 -4.84 4.14 -22.77
C ASP A 142 -4.77 4.22 -21.23
N TYR A 143 -4.19 3.21 -20.56
CA TYR A 143 -4.15 3.14 -19.09
C TYR A 143 -2.95 3.83 -18.47
N HIS A 144 -1.80 3.75 -19.12
CA HIS A 144 -0.57 4.28 -18.54
C HIS A 144 0.44 4.61 -19.64
N PRO A 145 1.09 5.78 -19.58
CA PRO A 145 2.06 6.20 -20.59
C PRO A 145 3.26 5.24 -20.71
N ALA A 146 3.58 4.44 -19.69
CA ALA A 146 4.60 3.39 -19.78
C ALA A 146 4.22 2.21 -20.69
N PHE A 147 2.94 2.07 -21.05
CA PHE A 147 2.49 1.12 -22.07
C PHE A 147 2.45 1.72 -23.47
N HIS A 148 2.76 3.02 -23.62
CA HIS A 148 2.92 3.63 -24.93
C HIS A 148 4.23 3.16 -25.54
N ILE A 149 4.15 2.55 -26.71
CA ILE A 149 5.32 2.32 -27.57
C ILE A 149 5.49 3.60 -28.37
N THR A 150 6.37 4.49 -27.93
CA THR A 150 6.82 5.61 -28.74
C THR A 150 7.91 5.12 -29.68
N ASP A 151 7.63 5.04 -30.98
CA ASP A 151 8.67 4.80 -31.99
C ASP A 151 9.70 5.93 -31.95
N THR A 152 10.90 5.63 -31.44
CA THR A 152 12.06 6.56 -31.42
C THR A 152 12.67 6.77 -32.81
N HIS A 153 12.03 6.28 -33.87
CA HIS A 153 12.46 6.42 -35.27
C HIS A 153 11.50 7.22 -36.13
N ASN A 154 10.48 7.88 -35.56
CA ASN A 154 9.73 8.89 -36.30
C ASN A 154 10.49 10.23 -36.25
N HIS A 155 11.63 10.27 -36.93
CA HIS A 155 12.25 11.51 -37.40
C HIS A 155 12.20 11.47 -38.94
N ASP A 156 11.54 12.48 -39.49
CA ASP A 156 11.45 12.88 -40.89
C ASP A 156 10.62 12.03 -41.87
N ASP A 157 9.47 12.60 -42.28
CA ASP A 157 9.33 13.45 -43.48
C ASP A 157 7.97 13.19 -44.16
N GLY A 158 7.13 14.21 -44.24
CA GLY A 158 5.88 14.11 -45.00
C GLY A 158 4.88 15.20 -44.65
N ALA A 159 5.01 16.33 -45.34
CA ALA A 159 3.99 17.36 -45.43
C ALA A 159 2.64 16.81 -45.94
N ASP A 160 1.61 17.63 -45.70
CA ASP A 160 0.30 17.64 -46.37
C ASP A 160 -0.84 16.80 -45.76
N ALA A 161 -1.61 17.43 -44.88
CA ALA A 161 -3.08 17.43 -44.97
C ALA A 161 -3.66 18.62 -44.17
N GLU A 162 -3.95 19.71 -44.87
CA GLU A 162 -4.92 20.72 -44.45
C GLU A 162 -6.36 20.15 -44.44
N THR A 163 -7.28 20.99 -43.90
CA THR A 163 -8.76 20.92 -43.85
C THR A 163 -9.33 20.25 -42.59
N ASP A 164 -10.31 20.79 -41.88
CA ASP A 164 -10.95 22.10 -41.90
C ASP A 164 -11.79 22.27 -40.62
N ALA A 165 -11.88 23.51 -40.16
CA ALA A 165 -13.02 24.17 -39.50
C ALA A 165 -13.79 23.54 -38.30
N ALA A 166 -13.71 24.31 -37.20
CA ALA A 166 -14.81 24.88 -36.42
C ALA A 166 -15.43 24.12 -35.23
N GLY A 167 -15.51 24.82 -34.09
CA GLY A 167 -16.68 24.75 -33.20
C GLY A 167 -16.44 24.72 -31.69
N SER A 168 -16.09 25.86 -31.11
CA SER A 168 -16.62 26.43 -29.85
C SER A 168 -17.06 25.51 -28.70
N GLY A 169 -16.47 25.71 -27.51
CA GLY A 169 -17.09 25.28 -26.26
C GLY A 169 -16.18 25.32 -25.04
N SER A 170 -16.02 26.49 -24.45
CA SER A 170 -15.54 26.65 -23.07
C SER A 170 -16.40 25.83 -22.11
N ASP A 171 -15.77 24.97 -21.30
CA ASP A 171 -16.18 24.85 -19.91
C ASP A 171 -14.97 24.64 -19.00
N GLY A 172 -14.69 25.68 -18.22
CA GLY A 172 -13.67 25.67 -17.18
C GLY A 172 -14.22 24.98 -15.94
N GLY A 173 -13.50 23.98 -15.45
CA GLY A 173 -13.80 23.38 -14.15
C GLY A 173 -12.90 22.20 -13.83
N GLY A 174 -11.75 22.47 -13.19
CA GLY A 174 -10.97 21.42 -12.53
C GLY A 174 -9.45 21.51 -12.64
N ARG A 175 -8.85 22.70 -12.41
CA ARG A 175 -7.44 22.74 -12.01
C ARG A 175 -7.32 22.07 -10.64
N GLY A 176 -6.85 20.83 -10.62
CA GLY A 176 -6.67 20.02 -9.43
C GLY A 176 -5.72 18.86 -9.67
N SER A 177 -4.43 19.17 -9.76
CA SER A 177 -3.28 18.24 -9.65
C SER A 177 -2.84 17.46 -10.90
N ASP A 178 -2.40 18.17 -11.94
CA ASP A 178 -1.26 17.75 -12.78
C ASP A 178 0.04 17.82 -11.95
N ARG A 179 0.12 17.03 -10.89
CA ARG A 179 1.41 16.65 -10.35
C ARG A 179 1.74 15.37 -11.09
N ALA A 180 2.40 15.50 -12.25
CA ALA A 180 3.02 14.38 -12.91
C ALA A 180 3.74 13.57 -11.82
N CYS A 181 3.21 12.39 -11.48
CA CYS A 181 3.85 11.51 -10.51
C CYS A 181 5.21 11.20 -11.12
N MET A 182 6.26 11.82 -10.58
CA MET A 182 7.61 11.60 -11.06
C MET A 182 7.87 10.10 -10.97
N SER A 183 8.10 9.46 -12.12
CA SER A 183 8.36 8.03 -12.14
C SER A 183 9.66 7.73 -11.40
N ALA A 184 9.82 6.54 -10.84
CA ALA A 184 11.06 6.17 -10.15
C ALA A 184 12.29 6.28 -11.07
N GLY A 185 12.13 6.01 -12.38
CA GLY A 185 13.17 6.23 -13.38
C GLY A 185 13.50 7.70 -13.59
N SER A 186 12.48 8.57 -13.71
CA SER A 186 12.68 10.02 -13.81
C SER A 186 13.34 10.60 -12.55
N ALA A 187 12.95 10.11 -11.36
CA ALA A 187 13.58 10.51 -10.10
C ALA A 187 15.04 10.04 -10.00
N ALA A 188 15.36 8.87 -10.56
CA ALA A 188 16.74 8.40 -10.64
C ALA A 188 17.57 9.26 -11.61
N GLU A 189 17.05 9.58 -12.79
CA GLU A 189 17.74 10.46 -13.75
C GLU A 189 17.90 11.89 -13.21
N ASP A 190 16.89 12.46 -12.54
CA ASP A 190 17.00 13.76 -11.89
C ASP A 190 18.02 13.75 -10.74
N ALA A 191 18.11 12.64 -10.00
CA ALA A 191 19.17 12.46 -8.99
C ALA A 191 20.55 12.38 -9.66
N ILE A 192 20.71 11.62 -10.75
CA ILE A 192 21.97 11.56 -11.51
C ILE A 192 22.34 12.97 -11.99
N ALA A 193 21.40 13.70 -12.58
CA ALA A 193 21.59 15.08 -13.02
C ALA A 193 22.00 16.01 -11.86
N LEU A 194 21.42 15.86 -10.67
CA LEU A 194 21.83 16.61 -9.49
C LEU A 194 23.31 16.36 -9.13
N PHE A 195 23.73 15.11 -9.08
CA PHE A 195 25.11 14.76 -8.73
C PHE A 195 26.10 15.26 -9.79
N THR A 196 25.78 15.13 -11.08
CA THR A 196 26.65 15.60 -12.18
C THR A 196 26.78 17.12 -12.21
N LEU A 197 25.68 17.85 -11.98
CA LEU A 197 25.70 19.31 -11.86
C LEU A 197 26.57 19.79 -10.69
N LEU A 198 26.76 18.94 -9.67
CA LEU A 198 27.53 19.24 -8.46
C LEU A 198 28.94 18.64 -8.46
N GLY A 199 29.45 18.28 -9.63
CA GLY A 199 30.86 17.93 -9.84
C GLY A 199 31.19 16.44 -9.77
N TRP A 200 30.20 15.56 -9.71
CA TRP A 200 30.44 14.12 -9.84
C TRP A 200 30.61 13.72 -11.31
N ASP A 201 31.55 12.82 -11.57
CA ASP A 201 31.68 12.20 -12.88
C ASP A 201 30.34 11.51 -13.30
N PRO A 202 29.84 11.72 -14.54
CA PRO A 202 28.55 11.19 -14.98
C PRO A 202 28.42 9.66 -14.94
N ALA A 203 29.48 8.93 -15.24
CA ALA A 203 29.46 7.47 -15.18
C ALA A 203 29.38 7.00 -13.72
N THR A 204 30.16 7.64 -12.85
CA THR A 204 30.19 7.34 -11.41
C THR A 204 28.87 7.67 -10.73
N ALA A 205 28.28 8.84 -11.02
CA ALA A 205 26.99 9.25 -10.50
C ALA A 205 25.88 8.28 -10.93
N ARG A 206 25.82 7.93 -12.23
CA ARG A 206 24.85 6.97 -12.75
C ARG A 206 24.98 5.62 -12.08
N ALA A 207 26.17 5.03 -12.09
CA ALA A 207 26.39 3.70 -11.54
C ALA A 207 26.13 3.65 -10.01
N GLY A 208 26.47 4.72 -9.29
CA GLY A 208 26.16 4.86 -7.86
C GLY A 208 24.65 4.93 -7.58
N VAL A 209 23.92 5.80 -8.28
CA VAL A 209 22.46 5.95 -8.10
C VAL A 209 21.72 4.68 -8.50
N GLU A 210 22.05 4.08 -9.64
CA GLU A 210 21.45 2.83 -10.11
C GLU A 210 21.68 1.67 -9.13
N HIS A 211 22.88 1.57 -8.57
CA HIS A 211 23.18 0.54 -7.57
C HIS A 211 22.33 0.72 -6.30
N VAL A 212 22.16 1.97 -5.83
CA VAL A 212 21.29 2.27 -4.69
C VAL A 212 19.82 1.92 -5.00
N CYS A 213 19.32 2.29 -6.18
CA CYS A 213 17.98 1.93 -6.63
C CYS A 213 17.80 0.40 -6.72
N GLY A 214 18.78 -0.32 -7.27
CA GLY A 214 18.76 -1.79 -7.32
C GLY A 214 18.74 -2.44 -5.92
N ALA A 215 19.46 -1.88 -4.96
CA ALA A 215 19.43 -2.35 -3.57
C ALA A 215 18.08 -2.06 -2.88
N LEU A 216 17.45 -0.92 -3.17
CA LEU A 216 16.09 -0.61 -2.71
C LEU A 216 15.08 -1.62 -3.25
N THR A 217 15.16 -1.95 -4.55
CA THR A 217 14.29 -2.97 -5.17
C THR A 217 14.44 -4.34 -4.52
N LYS A 218 15.66 -4.75 -4.15
CA LYS A 218 15.93 -6.05 -3.51
C LYS A 218 15.46 -6.12 -2.05
N THR A 219 15.59 -5.03 -1.30
CA THR A 219 15.35 -5.03 0.15
C THR A 219 13.97 -4.55 0.55
N GLY A 220 13.27 -3.81 -0.32
CA GLY A 220 11.90 -3.30 -0.11
C GLY A 220 11.76 -2.25 0.99
N THR A 221 12.81 -1.98 1.78
CA THR A 221 12.79 -0.99 2.86
C THR A 221 14.05 -0.14 2.84
N ARG A 222 13.88 1.17 3.03
CA ARG A 222 14.99 2.15 3.05
C ARG A 222 16.05 1.83 4.10
N GLN A 223 15.63 1.44 5.30
CA GLN A 223 16.55 1.14 6.41
C GLN A 223 17.42 -0.08 6.09
N ALA A 224 16.82 -1.15 5.55
CA ALA A 224 17.56 -2.34 5.15
C ALA A 224 18.50 -2.05 3.98
N ALA A 225 18.06 -1.25 2.99
CA ALA A 225 18.91 -0.82 1.87
C ALA A 225 20.15 -0.06 2.36
N TYR A 226 19.97 0.96 3.22
CA TYR A 226 21.08 1.73 3.79
C TYR A 226 22.06 0.84 4.55
N GLU A 227 21.54 -0.08 5.36
CA GLU A 227 22.31 -1.03 6.16
C GLU A 227 23.08 -2.05 5.29
N ALA A 228 22.53 -2.48 4.16
CA ALA A 228 23.21 -3.35 3.20
C ALA A 228 24.31 -2.58 2.47
N LEU A 229 23.99 -1.43 1.89
CA LEU A 229 24.89 -0.60 1.08
C LEU A 229 26.07 -0.05 1.87
N ARG A 230 25.88 0.28 3.16
CA ARG A 230 27.01 0.73 4.01
C ARG A 230 28.03 -0.36 4.28
N ARG A 231 27.61 -1.64 4.24
CA ARG A 231 28.46 -2.81 4.46
C ARG A 231 29.07 -3.34 3.17
N ASP A 232 28.53 -2.96 2.02
CA ASP A 232 29.00 -3.41 0.72
C ASP A 232 30.34 -2.77 0.34
N LYS A 233 31.41 -3.51 0.62
CA LYS A 233 32.77 -3.11 0.23
C LYS A 233 33.05 -3.38 -1.25
N HIS A 234 32.33 -4.32 -1.86
CA HIS A 234 32.57 -4.76 -3.22
C HIS A 234 32.03 -3.73 -4.22
N ALA A 235 30.81 -3.24 -4.01
CA ALA A 235 30.22 -2.18 -4.83
C ALA A 235 31.09 -0.92 -4.84
N ARG A 236 31.64 -0.53 -3.69
CA ARG A 236 32.55 0.62 -3.59
C ARG A 236 33.85 0.44 -4.37
N ALA A 237 34.41 -0.76 -4.35
CA ALA A 237 35.64 -1.06 -5.07
C ALA A 237 35.41 -1.12 -6.58
N LEU A 238 34.25 -1.62 -7.02
CA LEU A 238 33.88 -1.67 -8.43
C LEU A 238 33.65 -0.27 -9.02
N LEU A 239 33.07 0.64 -8.24
CA LEU A 239 32.79 2.02 -8.65
C LEU A 239 33.97 2.98 -8.47
N ASP A 240 35.06 2.51 -7.86
CA ASP A 240 36.24 3.32 -7.49
C ASP A 240 35.93 4.58 -6.66
N ILE A 241 34.97 4.47 -5.73
CA ILE A 241 34.50 5.61 -4.92
C ILE A 241 35.12 5.58 -3.50
N PRO A 242 35.73 6.69 -3.03
CA PRO A 242 36.20 6.82 -1.65
C PRO A 242 35.09 6.57 -0.61
N ARG A 243 35.47 6.12 0.59
CA ARG A 243 34.49 5.79 1.65
C ARG A 243 33.63 6.97 2.04
N SER A 244 34.23 8.16 2.17
CA SER A 244 33.53 9.41 2.51
C SER A 244 32.45 9.73 1.47
N SER A 245 32.84 9.75 0.19
CA SER A 245 31.95 9.98 -0.96
C SER A 245 30.80 8.99 -1.01
N TRP A 246 31.07 7.70 -0.82
CA TRP A 246 30.01 6.67 -0.76
C TRP A 246 29.02 6.93 0.37
N THR A 247 29.51 7.21 1.59
CA THR A 247 28.62 7.46 2.72
C THR A 247 27.79 8.74 2.56
N ALA A 248 28.35 9.77 1.92
CA ALA A 248 27.65 11.00 1.60
C ALA A 248 26.56 10.75 0.56
N LEU A 249 26.87 10.03 -0.53
CA LEU A 249 25.90 9.63 -1.56
C LEU A 249 24.72 8.87 -0.96
N LEU A 250 24.97 7.89 -0.09
CA LEU A 250 23.91 7.15 0.60
C LEU A 250 23.03 8.05 1.49
N ARG A 251 23.65 8.97 2.24
CA ARG A 251 22.91 9.90 3.12
C ARG A 251 22.10 10.91 2.33
N VAL A 252 22.61 11.40 1.21
CA VAL A 252 21.92 12.34 0.33
C VAL A 252 20.73 11.68 -0.34
N LEU A 253 20.92 10.49 -0.94
CA LEU A 253 19.87 9.81 -1.69
C LEU A 253 18.76 9.27 -0.78
N LEU A 254 19.13 8.63 0.34
CA LEU A 254 18.18 7.96 1.23
C LEU A 254 17.73 8.85 2.41
N GLY A 255 18.45 9.92 2.71
CA GLY A 255 18.20 10.77 3.88
C GLY A 255 18.71 10.15 5.18
N ASN A 256 18.57 10.90 6.28
CA ASN A 256 18.96 10.42 7.61
C ASN A 256 17.98 9.33 8.12
N PRO A 257 18.46 8.12 8.49
CA PRO A 257 17.61 7.04 8.99
C PRO A 257 17.02 7.31 10.38
N HIS A 258 17.51 8.32 11.10
CA HIS A 258 17.08 8.58 12.47
C HIS A 258 15.63 9.11 12.52
N PRO A 259 14.73 8.50 13.31
CA PRO A 259 13.29 8.76 13.26
C PRO A 259 12.90 10.21 13.58
N ALA A 260 13.70 10.90 14.41
CA ALA A 260 13.49 12.32 14.73
C ALA A 260 13.55 13.26 13.51
N TYR A 261 14.25 12.88 12.44
CA TYR A 261 14.42 13.73 11.25
C TYR A 261 13.47 13.34 10.10
N ALA A 262 12.65 12.30 10.25
CA ALA A 262 11.81 11.75 9.17
C ALA A 262 10.88 12.78 8.49
N ALA A 263 10.46 13.81 9.23
CA ALA A 263 9.60 14.88 8.71
C ALA A 263 10.37 16.09 8.12
N THR A 264 11.68 16.16 8.31
CA THR A 264 12.54 17.25 7.81
C THR A 264 13.12 16.94 6.43
N THR A 265 13.54 17.97 5.70
CA THR A 265 14.23 17.85 4.40
C THR A 265 15.46 16.94 4.49
N ALA A 266 16.24 17.04 5.57
CA ALA A 266 17.41 16.21 5.85
C ALA A 266 17.10 14.72 6.08
N GLY A 267 15.88 14.37 6.51
CA GLY A 267 15.47 12.98 6.72
C GLY A 267 14.72 12.35 5.57
N ARG A 268 14.24 13.13 4.58
CA ARG A 268 13.49 12.61 3.43
C ARG A 268 14.41 12.06 2.34
N GLY A 269 15.61 12.61 2.14
CA GLY A 269 16.51 12.18 1.08
C GLY A 269 16.04 12.57 -0.32
N VAL A 270 16.97 12.73 -1.25
CA VAL A 270 16.69 13.26 -2.59
C VAL A 270 15.66 12.42 -3.35
N LEU A 271 15.76 11.08 -3.30
CA LEU A 271 14.86 10.20 -4.05
C LEU A 271 13.40 10.35 -3.60
N LEU A 272 13.15 10.45 -2.28
CA LEU A 272 11.79 10.65 -1.78
C LEU A 272 11.28 12.07 -2.06
N ARG A 273 12.14 13.09 -1.99
CA ARG A 273 11.78 14.48 -2.30
C ARG A 273 11.33 14.61 -3.75
N LEU A 274 12.09 14.00 -4.68
CA LEU A 274 11.76 13.90 -6.09
C LEU A 274 10.42 13.17 -6.34
N LEU A 275 10.22 12.01 -5.70
CA LEU A 275 8.96 11.24 -5.81
C LEU A 275 7.74 11.96 -5.21
N ILE A 276 7.92 12.76 -4.17
CA ILE A 276 6.86 13.61 -3.60
C ILE A 276 6.61 14.83 -4.49
N GLY A 277 7.40 15.05 -5.54
CA GLY A 277 7.23 16.09 -6.55
C GLY A 277 7.92 17.40 -6.21
N GLU A 278 9.03 17.36 -5.48
CA GLU A 278 10.03 18.44 -5.53
C GLU A 278 10.82 18.32 -6.84
N THR A 279 11.14 19.45 -7.47
CA THR A 279 11.88 19.48 -8.73
C THR A 279 13.37 19.76 -8.50
N LEU A 280 14.21 19.42 -9.48
CA LEU A 280 15.66 19.68 -9.41
C LEU A 280 16.02 21.14 -9.06
N PRO A 281 15.36 22.19 -9.61
CA PRO A 281 15.60 23.58 -9.20
C PRO A 281 15.27 23.89 -7.74
N VAL A 282 14.33 23.16 -7.12
CA VAL A 282 14.02 23.30 -5.69
C VAL A 282 15.10 22.65 -4.83
N LEU A 283 15.63 21.50 -5.26
CA LEU A 283 16.76 20.84 -4.59
C LEU A 283 18.04 21.69 -4.65
N LEU A 284 18.28 22.38 -5.76
CA LEU A 284 19.41 23.30 -5.94
C LEU A 284 19.27 24.63 -5.15
N ARG A 285 18.22 24.81 -4.34
CA ARG A 285 18.12 25.92 -3.38
C ARG A 285 18.51 25.51 -1.95
N ASP A 286 18.79 24.24 -1.73
CA ASP A 286 19.18 23.69 -0.44
C ASP A 286 20.71 23.74 -0.34
N ASP A 287 21.24 24.81 0.27
CA ASP A 287 22.69 25.08 0.33
C ASP A 287 23.46 23.96 1.06
N ASP A 288 22.87 23.37 2.11
CA ASP A 288 23.46 22.27 2.86
C ASP A 288 23.55 20.99 2.00
N LEU A 289 22.52 20.72 1.19
CA LEU A 289 22.51 19.62 0.24
C LEU A 289 23.58 19.81 -0.84
N ILE A 290 23.67 21.00 -1.42
CA ILE A 290 24.66 21.35 -2.44
C ILE A 290 26.08 21.18 -1.89
N LEU A 291 26.34 21.73 -0.69
CA LEU A 291 27.64 21.65 -0.04
C LEU A 291 28.03 20.20 0.26
N THR A 292 27.08 19.39 0.72
CA THR A 292 27.33 17.97 1.01
C THR A 292 27.69 17.17 -0.23
N ILE A 293 26.99 17.39 -1.35
CA ILE A 293 27.24 16.64 -2.60
C ILE A 293 28.57 17.08 -3.23
N SER A 294 28.82 18.38 -3.29
CA SER A 294 30.04 18.95 -3.90
C SER A 294 31.31 18.56 -3.13
N LEU A 295 31.31 18.65 -1.80
CA LEU A 295 32.44 18.19 -0.97
C LEU A 295 32.66 16.68 -1.04
N ALA A 296 31.61 15.92 -1.39
CA ALA A 296 31.68 14.48 -1.51
C ALA A 296 32.07 14.01 -2.92
N ALA A 297 32.17 14.91 -3.90
CA ALA A 297 32.56 14.55 -5.25
C ALA A 297 33.93 13.84 -5.21
N PRO A 298 34.04 12.61 -5.75
CA PRO A 298 35.33 11.95 -5.86
C PRO A 298 36.19 12.81 -6.80
N GLY A 299 37.18 13.49 -6.23
CA GLY A 299 38.11 14.29 -7.01
C GLY A 299 38.76 13.40 -8.05
N THR A 300 38.71 13.81 -9.32
CA THR A 300 39.60 13.27 -10.34
C THR A 300 41.00 13.34 -9.79
N HIS A 301 41.68 12.20 -9.73
CA HIS A 301 43.09 12.11 -9.43
C HIS A 301 43.85 12.92 -10.51
N GLU A 302 43.98 14.23 -10.33
CA GLU A 302 44.89 15.04 -11.13
C GLU A 302 46.31 14.61 -10.75
N ASP A 303 46.91 13.85 -11.66
CA ASP A 303 48.35 13.84 -11.90
C ASP A 303 48.90 15.26 -11.80
N ARG A 304 49.62 15.56 -10.71
CA ARG A 304 50.60 16.64 -10.71
C ARG A 304 51.72 16.36 -9.72
N ASP A 305 52.93 16.42 -10.29
CA ASP A 305 54.28 16.28 -9.74
C ASP A 305 54.81 14.83 -9.78
N ASP A 306 55.75 14.42 -10.64
CA ASP A 306 56.88 15.18 -11.18
C ASP A 306 57.46 14.51 -12.45
N SER A 307 57.54 15.25 -13.55
CA SER A 307 58.43 14.99 -14.68
C SER A 307 59.19 16.28 -14.96
N GLY A 308 60.44 16.36 -14.49
CA GLY A 308 61.34 17.43 -14.90
C GLY A 308 62.69 17.42 -14.20
N GLY A 309 63.67 16.67 -14.71
CA GLY A 309 65.05 16.88 -14.28
C GLY A 309 66.14 15.96 -14.83
N ASP A 310 66.21 15.78 -16.15
CA ASP A 310 67.48 15.38 -16.78
C ASP A 310 68.45 16.58 -16.76
N ARG A 311 69.61 16.41 -16.10
CA ARG A 311 70.84 17.18 -16.35
C ARG A 311 72.05 16.30 -16.03
N SER A 312 72.80 16.02 -17.10
CA SER A 312 74.26 15.83 -17.24
C SER A 312 75.08 15.48 -16.01
#